data_AF-A0A8J6SVW2-F1
#
_entry.id   AF-A0A8J6SVW2-F1
#
_cell.length_a   1.000
_cell.length_b   1.000
_cell.length_c   1.000
_cell.angle_alpha   90.00
_cell.angle_beta   90.00
_cell.angle_gamma   90.00
#
_symmetry.space_group_name_H-M   'P 1'
#
loop_
_entity.id
_entity.type
_entity.pdbx_description
1 polymer ?
#
loop_
_entity_poly.entity_id
_entity_poly.type
_entity_poly.pdbx_seq_one_letter_code
_entity_poly.pdbx_strand_id
1 'polypeptide(L)'
;MTESVHKGVSPSVKVENQIIDKNPRKWEHVLLHLVVFTILLPVAAQSIAAGLLGLSFLIPRGWQAIGWSDPIPALFIKMVKTLSILWAIFLISGVAEAVSSGEWNHFMPYLRLIGKQGLFGSITIAAFLSYQNRSTRSWLSVRALIAFTVFILIYSIMQRYYGMDWVHGFHAHLDSSREAYGVYRVSGWMDHPLTFSYNLMLFTLLSFAHSLFLKRNGKGPEARLWLFQGGLLFVNLLLTDSRFPIILTSFILILGGAWDFPKMRKFLFAGSLLGILLAVALVLTLPHEALGRWGEFFDPNVPLEQRFDRLIFWKINWRLFMENPVFGTGLKRYDAGLLDTYLQAGYTSLERKYNAHNIYLQTLADGGLVSAIGLAFLLTAVGRLAFEVKKHFAHLALSLIFIATLGCGLVQNHLRDSEYVYALWACIGLCLSWLIVQRNQNEPRPGSQLQDLEP
;
A
#
# COMPACT_ATOMS: atom_id res chain seq x y z
N MET A 1 -68.48 21.13 12.80
CA MET A 1 -68.42 21.12 11.33
C MET A 1 -67.03 21.61 10.93
N THR A 2 -65.91 20.94 11.17
CA THR A 2 -65.46 19.57 10.82
C THR A 2 -65.66 19.23 9.35
N GLU A 3 -64.63 19.42 8.52
CA GLU A 3 -63.90 18.33 7.83
C GLU A 3 -62.96 18.86 6.73
N SER A 4 -61.96 18.03 6.41
CA SER A 4 -61.36 17.89 5.07
C SER A 4 -60.20 18.82 4.65
N VAL A 5 -59.00 18.64 5.24
CA VAL A 5 -57.72 18.84 4.50
C VAL A 5 -56.67 17.84 4.97
N HIS A 6 -56.77 16.57 4.60
CA HIS A 6 -55.61 15.67 4.57
C HIS A 6 -55.95 14.41 3.77
N LYS A 7 -55.41 14.28 2.56
CA LYS A 7 -55.05 13.00 1.93
C LYS A 7 -54.38 13.26 0.57
N GLY A 8 -53.06 13.17 0.56
CA GLY A 8 -52.27 13.28 -0.66
C GLY A 8 -50.77 13.06 -0.45
N VAL A 9 -50.36 12.31 0.58
CA VAL A 9 -48.97 11.84 0.64
C VAL A 9 -48.89 10.63 -0.28
N SER A 10 -48.25 10.80 -1.43
CA SER A 10 -48.01 9.74 -2.42
C SER A 10 -47.46 8.48 -1.71
N PRO A 11 -48.05 7.29 -1.94
CA PRO A 11 -47.54 6.02 -1.42
C PRO A 11 -46.07 5.74 -1.81
N SER A 12 -45.53 6.40 -2.84
CA SER A 12 -44.14 6.22 -3.28
C SER A 12 -43.10 6.69 -2.26
N VAL A 13 -43.41 7.70 -1.44
CA VAL A 13 -42.44 8.28 -0.48
C VAL A 13 -42.26 7.41 0.77
N LYS A 14 -43.26 6.58 1.11
CA LYS A 14 -43.15 5.66 2.26
C LYS A 14 -42.37 4.38 1.96
N VAL A 15 -42.38 3.91 0.71
CA VAL A 15 -41.63 2.70 0.30
C VAL A 15 -40.13 2.98 0.25
N GLU A 16 -39.72 4.19 -0.13
CA GLU A 16 -38.30 4.57 -0.22
C GLU A 16 -37.61 4.68 1.14
N ASN A 17 -38.36 4.94 2.22
CA ASN A 17 -37.83 5.04 3.57
C ASN A 17 -37.85 3.71 4.35
N GLN A 18 -38.53 2.66 3.86
CA GLN A 18 -38.67 1.38 4.57
C GLN A 18 -37.74 0.27 4.07
N ILE A 19 -37.09 0.41 2.92
CA ILE A 19 -36.34 -0.70 2.31
C ILE A 19 -34.83 -0.69 2.63
N ILE A 20 -34.28 0.40 3.19
CA ILE A 20 -32.86 0.46 3.52
C ILE A 20 -32.70 0.82 4.99
N ASP A 21 -32.43 -0.18 5.81
CA ASP A 21 -31.83 0.04 7.13
C ASP A 21 -30.49 0.76 6.90
N LYS A 22 -30.51 2.09 7.01
CA LYS A 22 -29.37 2.97 6.69
C LYS A 22 -28.25 2.84 7.72
N ASN A 23 -28.47 2.13 8.82
CA ASN A 23 -27.46 1.96 9.84
C ASN A 23 -26.56 0.76 9.54
N PRO A 24 -25.25 0.96 9.34
CA PRO A 24 -24.33 -0.16 9.25
C PRO A 24 -24.41 -1.06 10.49
N ARG A 25 -24.33 -2.37 10.30
CA ARG A 25 -24.37 -3.33 11.41
C ARG A 25 -23.08 -3.19 12.23
N LYS A 26 -23.16 -3.32 13.56
CA LYS A 26 -21.98 -3.18 14.45
C LYS A 26 -20.79 -4.05 14.05
N TRP A 27 -21.02 -5.27 13.54
CA TRP A 27 -19.94 -6.16 13.11
C TRP A 27 -19.23 -5.70 11.83
N GLU A 28 -19.89 -4.93 10.96
CA GLU A 28 -19.28 -4.36 9.75
C GLU A 28 -18.17 -3.38 10.12
N HIS A 29 -18.41 -2.55 11.16
CA HIS A 29 -17.38 -1.68 11.71
C HIS A 29 -16.16 -2.46 12.21
N VAL A 30 -16.38 -3.56 12.94
CA VAL A 30 -15.29 -4.40 13.47
C VAL A 30 -14.50 -5.01 12.33
N LEU A 31 -15.18 -5.56 11.33
CA LEU A 31 -14.54 -6.18 10.17
C LEU A 31 -13.68 -5.19 9.38
N LEU A 32 -14.15 -3.95 9.22
CA LEU A 32 -13.38 -2.90 8.56
C LEU A 32 -12.12 -2.50 9.34
N HIS A 33 -12.20 -2.41 10.67
CA HIS A 33 -11.01 -2.20 11.49
C HIS A 33 -10.02 -3.36 11.35
N LEU A 34 -10.51 -4.60 11.34
CA LEU A 34 -9.66 -5.78 11.12
C LEU A 34 -8.95 -5.70 9.77
N VAL A 35 -9.65 -5.33 8.69
CA VAL A 35 -9.04 -5.14 7.37
C VAL A 35 -7.91 -4.11 7.41
N VAL A 36 -8.07 -3.00 8.14
CA VAL A 36 -6.99 -2.00 8.29
C VAL A 36 -5.84 -2.53 9.14
N PHE A 37 -6.12 -3.20 10.25
CA PHE A 37 -5.08 -3.78 11.09
C PHE A 37 -4.28 -4.85 10.34
N THR A 38 -4.93 -5.60 9.44
CA THR A 38 -4.27 -6.63 8.63
C THR A 38 -3.25 -6.09 7.63
N ILE A 39 -3.23 -4.78 7.36
CA ILE A 39 -2.15 -4.13 6.59
C ILE A 39 -0.78 -4.42 7.21
N LEU A 40 -0.72 -4.62 8.53
CA LEU A 40 0.50 -4.93 9.29
C LEU A 40 0.56 -6.40 9.77
N LEU A 41 -0.21 -7.30 9.15
CA LEU A 41 -0.26 -8.74 9.45
C LEU A 41 0.15 -9.60 8.23
N PRO A 42 0.39 -10.92 8.39
CA PRO A 42 0.73 -11.80 7.28
C PRO A 42 -0.35 -11.92 6.20
N VAL A 43 0.04 -12.41 5.02
CA VAL A 43 -0.86 -12.67 3.88
C VAL A 43 -2.12 -13.47 4.27
N ALA A 44 -1.98 -14.46 5.16
CA ALA A 44 -3.10 -15.28 5.59
C ALA A 44 -4.19 -14.45 6.28
N ALA A 45 -3.81 -13.59 7.23
CA ALA A 45 -4.72 -12.70 7.93
C ALA A 45 -5.38 -11.70 6.97
N GLN A 46 -4.61 -11.14 6.04
CA GLN A 46 -5.12 -10.23 5.00
C GLN A 46 -6.15 -10.92 4.11
N SER A 47 -5.86 -12.15 3.67
CA SER A 47 -6.73 -12.94 2.81
C SER A 47 -8.04 -13.31 3.52
N ILE A 48 -7.96 -13.71 4.80
CA ILE A 48 -9.14 -13.99 5.62
C ILE A 48 -9.98 -12.72 5.79
N ALA A 49 -9.36 -11.60 6.14
CA ALA A 49 -10.08 -10.34 6.32
C ALA A 49 -10.75 -9.85 5.03
N ALA A 50 -10.03 -9.89 3.91
CA ALA A 50 -10.56 -9.56 2.58
C ALA A 50 -11.68 -10.50 2.15
N GLY A 51 -11.53 -11.80 2.41
CA GLY A 51 -12.53 -12.83 2.12
C GLY A 51 -13.81 -12.61 2.92
N LEU A 52 -13.71 -12.43 4.24
CA LEU A 52 -14.84 -12.11 5.11
C LEU A 52 -15.52 -10.80 4.70
N LEU A 53 -14.73 -9.78 4.34
CA LEU A 53 -15.25 -8.51 3.82
C LEU A 53 -16.03 -8.72 2.52
N GLY A 54 -15.46 -9.47 1.58
CA GLY A 54 -16.11 -9.82 0.32
C GLY A 54 -17.41 -10.59 0.53
N LEU A 55 -17.39 -11.67 1.32
CA LEU A 55 -18.58 -12.48 1.62
C LEU A 55 -19.68 -11.65 2.28
N SER A 56 -19.31 -10.74 3.17
CA SER A 56 -20.26 -9.99 3.98
C SER A 56 -20.88 -8.79 3.27
N PHE A 57 -20.22 -8.25 2.24
CA PHE A 57 -20.72 -7.16 1.40
C PHE A 57 -21.32 -7.61 0.07
N LEU A 58 -20.70 -8.58 -0.61
CA LEU A 58 -21.06 -8.94 -2.00
C LEU A 58 -22.23 -9.93 -2.06
N ILE A 59 -22.28 -10.93 -1.17
CA ILE A 59 -23.28 -11.99 -1.23
C ILE A 59 -24.67 -11.54 -0.79
N PRO A 60 -24.86 -10.87 0.37
CA PRO A 60 -26.21 -10.65 0.88
C PRO A 60 -26.96 -9.52 0.18
N ARG A 61 -26.26 -8.65 -0.56
CA ARG A 61 -26.83 -7.35 -0.99
C ARG A 61 -26.83 -7.12 -2.49
N GLY A 62 -26.15 -7.97 -3.27
CA GLY A 62 -26.00 -7.82 -4.71
C GLY A 62 -25.20 -6.55 -5.08
N TRP A 63 -24.39 -6.64 -6.12
CA TRP A 63 -23.62 -5.48 -6.61
C TRP A 63 -24.52 -4.30 -7.07
N GLN A 64 -25.78 -4.58 -7.42
CA GLN A 64 -26.69 -3.66 -8.10
C GLN A 64 -27.33 -2.58 -7.20
N ALA A 65 -27.25 -2.68 -5.87
CA ALA A 65 -27.91 -1.72 -4.97
C ALA A 65 -27.07 -0.50 -4.58
N ILE A 66 -25.82 -0.38 -5.05
CA ILE A 66 -24.99 0.77 -4.70
C ILE A 66 -25.23 1.88 -5.73
N GLY A 67 -26.11 2.83 -5.40
CA GLY A 67 -26.25 4.09 -6.15
C GLY A 67 -24.98 4.92 -6.02
N TRP A 68 -24.06 4.77 -6.98
CA TRP A 68 -22.79 5.50 -7.02
C TRP A 68 -22.96 6.85 -7.74
N SER A 69 -23.74 7.77 -7.18
CA SER A 69 -23.88 9.13 -7.73
C SER A 69 -22.68 10.03 -7.42
N ASP A 70 -21.81 9.62 -6.48
CA ASP A 70 -20.66 10.41 -6.07
C ASP A 70 -19.48 10.34 -7.08
N PRO A 71 -18.72 11.44 -7.24
CA PRO A 71 -17.54 11.48 -8.10
C PRO A 71 -16.42 10.55 -7.62
N ILE A 72 -16.35 10.26 -6.32
CA ILE A 72 -15.31 9.40 -5.72
C ILE A 72 -15.46 7.93 -6.18
N PRO A 73 -16.63 7.29 -6.02
CA PRO A 73 -16.97 6.05 -6.70
C PRO A 73 -16.71 6.02 -8.20
N ALA A 74 -17.05 7.10 -8.91
CA ALA A 74 -16.83 7.16 -10.35
C ALA A 74 -15.33 7.08 -10.70
N LEU A 75 -14.45 7.69 -9.91
CA LEU A 75 -12.99 7.55 -10.05
C LEU A 75 -12.55 6.09 -9.84
N PHE A 76 -13.07 5.43 -8.81
CA PHE A 76 -12.80 4.02 -8.55
C PHE A 76 -13.27 3.12 -9.71
N ILE A 77 -14.50 3.31 -10.20
CA ILE A 77 -15.06 2.54 -11.32
C ILE A 77 -14.22 2.75 -12.59
N LYS A 78 -13.77 3.98 -12.88
CA LYS A 78 -12.87 4.25 -14.02
C LYS A 78 -11.54 3.49 -13.87
N MET A 79 -10.98 3.45 -12.67
CA MET A 79 -9.76 2.66 -12.38
C MET A 79 -10.03 1.17 -12.61
N VAL A 80 -11.10 0.61 -12.03
CA VAL A 80 -11.44 -0.82 -12.18
C VAL A 80 -11.70 -1.19 -13.63
N LYS A 81 -12.39 -0.35 -14.42
CA LYS A 81 -12.58 -0.58 -15.86
C LYS A 81 -11.24 -0.68 -16.58
N THR A 82 -10.31 0.22 -16.27
CA THR A 82 -8.95 0.19 -16.85
C THR A 82 -8.21 -1.09 -16.45
N LEU A 83 -8.30 -1.49 -15.17
CA LEU A 83 -7.68 -2.72 -14.67
C LEU A 83 -8.33 -4.00 -15.23
N SER A 84 -9.64 -4.00 -15.51
CA SER A 84 -10.34 -5.17 -16.06
C SER A 84 -9.84 -5.53 -17.45
N ILE A 85 -9.49 -4.53 -18.26
CA ILE A 85 -8.84 -4.74 -19.57
C ILE A 85 -7.48 -5.42 -19.36
N LEU A 86 -6.69 -4.93 -18.40
CA LEU A 86 -5.40 -5.52 -18.06
C LEU A 86 -5.53 -6.97 -17.56
N TRP A 87 -6.52 -7.25 -16.72
CA TRP A 87 -6.78 -8.62 -16.23
C TRP A 87 -7.20 -9.55 -17.37
N ALA A 88 -8.02 -9.07 -18.32
CA ALA A 88 -8.37 -9.83 -19.51
C ALA A 88 -7.13 -10.15 -20.36
N ILE A 89 -6.22 -9.17 -20.54
CA ILE A 89 -4.94 -9.39 -21.23
C ILE A 89 -4.12 -10.46 -20.51
N PHE A 90 -3.93 -10.35 -19.19
CA PHE A 90 -3.19 -11.37 -18.43
C PHE A 90 -3.84 -12.75 -18.49
N LEU A 91 -5.17 -12.83 -18.48
CA LEU A 91 -5.90 -14.08 -18.63
C LEU A 91 -5.61 -14.71 -19.99
N ILE A 92 -5.72 -13.93 -21.08
CA ILE A 92 -5.45 -14.38 -22.45
C ILE A 92 -4.00 -14.83 -22.59
N SER A 93 -3.04 -14.04 -22.08
CA SER A 93 -1.62 -14.38 -22.12
C SER A 93 -1.32 -15.67 -21.36
N GLY A 94 -1.90 -15.85 -20.17
CA GLY A 94 -1.73 -17.07 -19.40
C GLY A 94 -2.32 -18.31 -20.08
N VAL A 95 -3.47 -18.18 -20.75
CA VAL A 95 -4.05 -19.25 -21.57
C VAL A 95 -3.15 -19.55 -22.77
N ALA A 96 -2.66 -18.53 -23.47
CA ALA A 96 -1.78 -18.70 -24.62
C ALA A 96 -0.45 -19.39 -24.23
N GLU A 97 0.13 -19.05 -23.08
CA GLU A 97 1.34 -19.73 -22.56
C GLU A 97 1.02 -21.19 -22.20
N ALA A 98 -0.08 -21.45 -21.50
CA ALA A 98 -0.50 -22.81 -21.16
C ALA A 98 -0.75 -23.68 -22.39
N VAL A 99 -1.38 -23.13 -23.44
CA VAL A 99 -1.64 -23.84 -24.70
C VAL A 99 -0.34 -24.08 -25.48
N SER A 100 0.53 -23.07 -25.57
CA SER A 100 1.79 -23.21 -26.33
C SER A 100 2.81 -24.13 -25.67
N SER A 101 2.82 -24.20 -24.33
CA SER A 101 3.67 -25.11 -23.56
C SER A 101 3.08 -26.51 -23.39
N GLY A 102 1.76 -26.67 -23.56
CA GLY A 102 1.05 -27.90 -23.20
C GLY A 102 0.90 -28.12 -21.69
N GLU A 103 1.29 -27.15 -20.85
CA GLU A 103 1.32 -27.26 -19.40
C GLU A 103 0.41 -26.21 -18.74
N TRP A 104 -0.77 -26.62 -18.28
CA TRP A 104 -1.72 -25.73 -17.57
C TRP A 104 -1.18 -25.13 -16.26
N ASN A 105 -0.12 -25.71 -15.70
CA ASN A 105 0.56 -25.14 -14.53
C ASN A 105 1.15 -23.74 -14.81
N HIS A 106 1.43 -23.40 -16.07
CA HIS A 106 1.84 -22.04 -16.46
C HIS A 106 0.73 -21.00 -16.31
N PHE A 107 -0.53 -21.42 -16.26
CA PHE A 107 -1.67 -20.51 -16.08
C PHE A 107 -1.86 -20.06 -14.62
N MET A 108 -1.48 -20.89 -13.65
CA MET A 108 -1.72 -20.65 -12.23
C MET A 108 -1.10 -19.35 -11.70
N PRO A 109 0.14 -18.97 -12.05
CA PRO A 109 0.70 -17.68 -11.68
C PRO A 109 -0.15 -16.48 -12.12
N TYR A 110 -0.71 -16.52 -13.34
CA TYR A 110 -1.60 -15.45 -13.86
C TYR A 110 -2.90 -15.37 -13.08
N LEU A 111 -3.53 -16.51 -12.78
CA LEU A 111 -4.73 -16.54 -11.93
C LEU A 111 -4.46 -16.01 -10.53
N ARG A 112 -3.34 -16.39 -9.92
CA ARG A 112 -2.93 -15.88 -8.60
C ARG A 112 -2.72 -14.37 -8.65
N LEU A 113 -2.09 -13.85 -9.71
CA LEU A 113 -1.89 -12.42 -9.93
C LEU A 113 -3.24 -11.69 -10.02
N ILE A 114 -4.14 -12.15 -10.89
CA ILE A 114 -5.47 -11.55 -11.09
C ILE A 114 -6.29 -11.60 -9.80
N GLY A 115 -6.33 -12.75 -9.13
CA GLY A 115 -7.08 -12.95 -7.88
C GLY A 115 -6.53 -12.08 -6.76
N LYS A 116 -5.28 -12.31 -6.36
CA LYS A 116 -4.65 -11.64 -5.21
C LYS A 116 -4.44 -10.15 -5.44
N GLN A 117 -3.97 -9.76 -6.62
CA GLN A 117 -3.57 -8.37 -6.88
C GLN A 117 -4.65 -7.53 -7.53
N GLY A 118 -5.64 -8.12 -8.20
CA GLY A 118 -6.70 -7.39 -8.88
C GLY A 118 -8.02 -7.43 -8.12
N LEU A 119 -8.61 -8.63 -8.07
CA LEU A 119 -9.98 -8.84 -7.62
C LEU A 119 -10.14 -8.52 -6.13
N PHE A 120 -9.31 -9.11 -5.26
CA PHE A 120 -9.43 -8.89 -3.81
C PHE A 120 -9.17 -7.43 -3.43
N GLY A 121 -8.17 -6.78 -4.03
CA GLY A 121 -7.90 -5.35 -3.80
C GLY A 121 -9.09 -4.47 -4.19
N SER A 122 -9.70 -4.74 -5.33
CA SER A 122 -10.87 -4.01 -5.82
C SER A 122 -12.09 -4.23 -4.92
N ILE A 123 -12.30 -5.45 -4.42
CA ILE A 123 -13.35 -5.78 -3.46
C ILE A 123 -13.13 -5.01 -2.15
N THR A 124 -11.90 -4.95 -1.65
CA THR A 124 -11.55 -4.19 -0.44
C THR A 124 -11.90 -2.72 -0.57
N ILE A 125 -11.51 -2.09 -1.69
CA ILE A 125 -11.86 -0.68 -1.94
C ILE A 125 -13.38 -0.51 -2.05
N ALA A 126 -14.06 -1.36 -2.84
CA ALA A 126 -15.50 -1.29 -3.02
C ALA A 126 -16.25 -1.41 -1.69
N ALA A 127 -15.80 -2.29 -0.80
CA ALA A 127 -16.38 -2.45 0.53
C ALA A 127 -16.18 -1.21 1.41
N PHE A 128 -14.98 -0.61 1.42
CA PHE A 128 -14.72 0.65 2.12
C PHE A 128 -15.65 1.77 1.65
N LEU A 129 -15.76 1.95 0.34
CA LEU A 129 -16.61 2.99 -0.23
C LEU A 129 -18.10 2.71 0.00
N SER A 130 -18.54 1.46 -0.19
CA SER A 130 -19.94 1.04 -0.01
C SER A 130 -20.40 1.23 1.43
N TYR A 131 -19.53 0.87 2.38
CA TYR A 131 -19.79 1.11 3.79
C TYR A 131 -19.85 2.61 4.09
N GLN A 132 -18.85 3.37 3.62
CA GLN A 132 -18.74 4.77 3.97
C GLN A 132 -19.86 5.64 3.38
N ASN A 133 -20.36 5.29 2.19
CA ASN A 133 -21.50 5.97 1.57
C ASN A 133 -22.79 5.86 2.41
N ARG A 134 -22.87 4.88 3.31
CA ARG A 134 -24.01 4.68 4.21
C ARG A 134 -23.83 5.33 5.59
N SER A 135 -22.61 5.74 5.93
CA SER A 135 -22.29 6.30 7.24
C SER A 135 -21.96 7.80 7.13
N THR A 136 -22.52 8.59 8.04
CA THR A 136 -22.23 10.03 8.16
C THR A 136 -20.95 10.31 8.95
N ARG A 137 -20.36 9.29 9.56
CA ARG A 137 -19.13 9.40 10.36
C ARG A 137 -18.04 8.51 9.78
N SER A 138 -16.78 8.90 10.01
CA SER A 138 -15.65 7.99 9.79
C SER A 138 -15.83 6.78 10.68
N TRP A 139 -15.80 5.59 10.10
CA TRP A 139 -15.81 4.36 10.88
C TRP A 139 -14.48 4.11 11.56
N LEU A 140 -13.38 4.57 10.98
CA LEU A 140 -12.05 4.33 11.49
C LEU A 140 -11.68 5.36 12.56
N SER A 141 -11.38 4.87 13.77
CA SER A 141 -10.89 5.70 14.88
C SER A 141 -9.36 5.79 14.84
N VAL A 142 -8.82 7.00 14.67
CA VAL A 142 -7.36 7.23 14.76
C VAL A 142 -6.78 6.80 16.11
N ARG A 143 -7.57 6.88 17.19
CA ARG A 143 -7.14 6.42 18.53
C ARG A 143 -6.96 4.91 18.58
N ALA A 144 -7.85 4.15 17.92
CA ALA A 144 -7.71 2.70 17.81
C ALA A 144 -6.47 2.32 16.99
N LEU A 145 -6.19 3.07 15.91
CA LEU A 145 -4.96 2.88 15.13
C LEU A 145 -3.70 3.18 15.94
N ILE A 146 -3.70 4.25 16.75
CA ILE A 146 -2.59 4.57 17.64
C ILE A 146 -2.38 3.46 18.66
N ALA A 147 -3.43 2.98 19.32
CA ALA A 147 -3.33 1.89 20.28
C ALA A 147 -2.73 0.62 19.64
N PHE A 148 -3.23 0.25 18.45
CA PHE A 148 -2.68 -0.87 17.69
C PHE A 148 -1.22 -0.65 17.29
N THR A 149 -0.85 0.55 16.84
CA THR A 149 0.52 0.87 16.41
C THR A 149 1.50 0.92 17.57
N VAL A 150 1.07 1.39 18.75
CA VAL A 150 1.85 1.30 19.99
C VAL A 150 2.10 -0.16 20.36
N PHE A 151 1.07 -1.01 20.27
CA PHE A 151 1.23 -2.44 20.50
C PHE A 151 2.25 -3.05 19.52
N ILE A 152 2.14 -2.76 18.22
CA ILE A 152 3.11 -3.19 17.21
C ILE A 152 4.51 -2.63 17.53
N LEU A 153 4.62 -1.38 17.97
CA LEU A 153 5.90 -0.77 18.33
C LEU A 153 6.58 -1.49 19.49
N ILE A 154 5.83 -1.80 20.54
CA ILE A 154 6.35 -2.56 21.68
C ILE A 154 6.82 -3.94 21.20
N TYR A 155 6.00 -4.63 20.41
CA TYR A 155 6.38 -5.91 19.84
C TYR A 155 7.62 -5.82 18.93
N SER A 156 7.73 -4.80 18.08
CA SER A 156 8.90 -4.51 17.25
C SER A 156 10.17 -4.29 18.07
N ILE A 157 10.07 -3.58 19.20
CA ILE A 157 11.20 -3.38 20.12
C ILE A 157 11.59 -4.72 20.76
N MET A 158 10.61 -5.52 21.20
CA MET A 158 10.87 -6.84 21.77
C MET A 158 11.53 -7.77 20.75
N GLN A 159 11.03 -7.77 19.52
CA GLN A 159 11.60 -8.52 18.41
C GLN A 159 13.03 -8.06 18.10
N ARG A 160 13.30 -6.73 18.09
CA ARG A 160 14.64 -6.16 17.82
C ARG A 160 15.71 -6.65 18.80
N TYR A 161 15.40 -6.66 20.08
CA TYR A 161 16.41 -6.89 21.13
C TYR A 161 16.42 -8.31 21.70
N TYR A 162 15.29 -9.03 21.65
CA TYR A 162 15.16 -10.39 22.20
C TYR A 162 14.91 -11.45 21.13
N GLY A 163 14.76 -11.05 19.86
CA GLY A 163 14.49 -11.95 18.76
C GLY A 163 13.15 -12.68 18.86
N MET A 164 12.16 -12.16 19.61
CA MET A 164 10.87 -12.84 19.75
C MET A 164 10.11 -12.92 18.43
N ASP A 165 9.52 -14.07 18.14
CA ASP A 165 8.80 -14.32 16.89
C ASP A 165 7.39 -14.89 17.09
N TRP A 166 6.47 -14.04 17.53
CA TRP A 166 5.07 -14.44 17.74
C TRP A 166 4.32 -14.81 16.46
N VAL A 167 4.90 -14.61 15.27
CA VAL A 167 4.34 -15.11 14.02
C VAL A 167 4.43 -16.65 13.98
N HIS A 168 5.53 -17.20 14.48
CA HIS A 168 5.80 -18.64 14.50
C HIS A 168 5.53 -19.29 15.86
N GLY A 169 5.22 -18.49 16.89
CA GLY A 169 4.73 -18.96 18.20
C GLY A 169 5.24 -18.10 19.37
N PHE A 170 4.57 -18.14 20.52
CA PHE A 170 4.95 -17.33 21.69
C PHE A 170 6.35 -17.65 22.24
N HIS A 171 6.86 -18.85 21.98
CA HIS A 171 8.19 -19.31 22.36
C HIS A 171 9.17 -19.35 21.18
N ALA A 172 8.73 -18.96 19.98
CA ALA A 172 9.59 -18.96 18.81
C ALA A 172 10.53 -17.75 18.85
N HIS A 173 11.72 -17.96 18.28
CA HIS A 173 12.73 -16.94 18.09
C HIS A 173 13.03 -16.76 16.61
N LEU A 174 13.37 -15.54 16.25
CA LEU A 174 13.88 -15.21 14.93
C LEU A 174 15.17 -15.98 14.69
N ASP A 175 15.28 -16.50 13.47
CA ASP A 175 16.48 -17.19 13.01
C ASP A 175 17.72 -16.31 13.15
N SER A 176 18.87 -16.91 13.48
CA SER A 176 20.14 -16.19 13.65
C SER A 176 20.58 -15.45 12.37
N SER A 177 20.11 -15.85 11.18
CA SER A 177 20.32 -15.10 9.94
C SER A 177 19.65 -13.71 9.92
N ARG A 178 18.72 -13.44 10.83
CA ARG A 178 18.12 -12.12 11.03
C ARG A 178 18.85 -11.27 12.05
N GLU A 179 19.77 -11.86 12.80
CA GLU A 179 20.62 -11.15 13.73
C GLU A 179 21.77 -10.51 12.96
N ALA A 180 21.91 -9.20 13.11
CA ALA A 180 23.00 -8.45 12.52
C ALA A 180 23.39 -7.34 13.49
N TYR A 181 24.69 -7.23 13.77
CA TYR A 181 25.23 -6.18 14.65
C TYR A 181 24.62 -6.20 16.07
N GLY A 182 24.42 -7.39 16.62
CA GLY A 182 23.91 -7.60 17.99
C GLY A 182 22.42 -7.32 18.17
N VAL A 183 21.66 -7.19 17.08
CA VAL A 183 20.23 -6.92 17.10
C VAL A 183 19.52 -7.63 15.94
N TYR A 184 18.24 -7.98 16.13
CA TYR A 184 17.44 -8.67 15.12
C TYR A 184 16.76 -7.69 14.16
N ARG A 185 16.62 -8.07 12.89
CA ARG A 185 15.81 -7.32 11.94
C ARG A 185 14.32 -7.50 12.21
N VAL A 186 13.64 -6.40 12.50
CA VAL A 186 12.21 -6.40 12.82
C VAL A 186 11.37 -6.63 11.57
N SER A 187 10.50 -7.62 11.62
CA SER A 187 9.42 -7.85 10.65
C SER A 187 8.03 -7.64 11.22
N GLY A 188 7.92 -7.26 12.49
CA GLY A 188 6.65 -7.21 13.20
C GLY A 188 5.95 -8.56 13.05
N TRP A 189 4.69 -8.52 12.63
CA TRP A 189 3.93 -9.73 12.35
C TRP A 189 4.00 -10.20 10.90
N MET A 190 4.91 -9.68 10.08
CA MET A 190 5.11 -10.18 8.73
C MET A 190 6.26 -11.17 8.67
N ASP A 191 6.25 -11.97 7.61
CA ASP A 191 7.28 -12.97 7.40
C ASP A 191 8.63 -12.33 7.05
N HIS A 192 8.68 -11.10 6.54
CA HIS A 192 9.93 -10.50 6.10
C HIS A 192 10.08 -9.01 6.50
N PRO A 193 11.24 -8.58 7.05
CA PRO A 193 11.47 -7.19 7.50
C PRO A 193 11.23 -6.13 6.42
N LEU A 194 11.60 -6.47 5.19
CA LEU A 194 11.48 -5.55 4.07
C LEU A 194 10.01 -5.34 3.68
N THR A 195 9.19 -6.40 3.71
CA THR A 195 7.75 -6.31 3.43
C THR A 195 7.06 -5.44 4.48
N PHE A 196 7.38 -5.68 5.77
CA PHE A 196 6.91 -4.85 6.87
C PHE A 196 7.28 -3.38 6.70
N SER A 197 8.53 -3.10 6.33
CA SER A 197 8.99 -1.73 6.12
C SER A 197 8.24 -1.00 4.99
N TYR A 198 7.91 -1.67 3.89
CA TYR A 198 7.16 -1.04 2.80
C TYR A 198 5.70 -0.79 3.19
N ASN A 199 5.08 -1.67 3.97
CA ASN A 199 3.72 -1.46 4.49
C ASN A 199 3.68 -0.30 5.50
N LEU A 200 4.68 -0.23 6.39
CA LEU A 200 4.85 0.90 7.31
C LEU A 200 5.06 2.22 6.56
N MET A 201 5.86 2.23 5.49
CA MET A 201 6.04 3.40 4.63
C MET A 201 4.70 3.88 4.05
N LEU A 202 3.92 2.99 3.42
CA LEU A 202 2.63 3.34 2.84
C LEU A 202 1.72 4.00 3.88
N PHE A 203 1.63 3.41 5.06
CA PHE A 203 0.75 3.87 6.12
C PHE A 203 1.26 5.15 6.81
N THR A 204 2.58 5.33 6.88
CA THR A 204 3.22 6.58 7.33
C THR A 204 2.86 7.72 6.38
N LEU A 205 3.01 7.52 5.08
CA LEU A 205 2.72 8.53 4.06
C LEU A 205 1.23 8.88 4.01
N LEU A 206 0.35 7.88 4.15
CA LEU A 206 -1.10 8.08 4.28
C LEU A 206 -1.42 8.95 5.50
N SER A 207 -0.90 8.58 6.67
CA SER A 207 -1.15 9.28 7.95
C SER A 207 -0.64 10.71 7.90
N PHE A 208 0.57 10.92 7.36
CA PHE A 208 1.15 12.25 7.18
C PHE A 208 0.30 13.12 6.25
N ALA A 209 -0.01 12.65 5.05
CA ALA A 209 -0.80 13.45 4.10
C ALA A 209 -2.22 13.73 4.62
N HIS A 210 -2.83 12.78 5.33
CA HIS A 210 -4.13 13.00 5.95
C HIS A 210 -4.06 14.04 7.08
N SER A 211 -3.00 14.04 7.89
CA SER A 211 -2.76 15.08 8.90
C SER A 211 -2.70 16.49 8.29
N LEU A 212 -2.00 16.64 7.17
CA LEU A 212 -1.89 17.92 6.46
C LEU A 212 -3.24 18.38 5.92
N PHE A 213 -3.98 17.44 5.31
CA PHE A 213 -5.32 17.71 4.81
C PHE A 213 -6.29 18.15 5.93
N LEU A 214 -6.32 17.43 7.05
CA LEU A 214 -7.17 17.79 8.20
C LEU A 214 -6.78 19.15 8.79
N LYS A 215 -5.48 19.45 8.88
CA LYS A 215 -4.99 20.75 9.34
C LYS A 215 -5.48 21.88 8.45
N ARG A 216 -5.42 21.72 7.12
CA ARG A 216 -5.92 22.70 6.15
C ARG A 216 -7.42 22.94 6.27
N ASN A 217 -8.17 21.91 6.66
CA ASN A 217 -9.62 22.00 6.90
C ASN A 217 -9.99 22.37 8.35
N GLY A 218 -9.08 23.00 9.12
CA GLY A 218 -9.36 23.48 10.47
C GLY A 218 -9.47 22.41 11.57
N LYS A 219 -9.24 21.13 11.25
CA LYS A 219 -9.35 20.00 12.19
C LYS A 219 -8.04 19.75 12.94
N GLY A 220 -7.49 20.80 13.55
CA GLY A 220 -6.17 20.80 14.20
C GLY A 220 -5.95 19.67 15.23
N PRO A 221 -6.88 19.41 16.18
CA PRO A 221 -6.72 18.32 17.15
C PRO A 221 -6.62 16.94 16.49
N GLU A 222 -7.47 16.64 15.50
CA GLU A 222 -7.46 15.37 14.78
C GLU A 222 -6.21 15.24 13.90
N ALA A 223 -5.81 16.33 13.24
CA ALA A 223 -4.56 16.39 12.47
C ALA A 223 -3.34 16.02 13.32
N ARG A 224 -3.26 16.48 14.57
CA ARG A 224 -2.17 16.12 15.50
C ARG A 224 -2.15 14.62 15.82
N LEU A 225 -3.31 13.99 15.98
CA LEU A 225 -3.38 12.54 16.21
C LEU A 225 -2.89 11.75 14.99
N TRP A 226 -3.25 12.19 13.78
CA TRP A 226 -2.76 11.57 12.55
C TRP A 226 -1.26 11.77 12.33
N LEU A 227 -0.73 12.94 12.69
CA LEU A 227 0.71 13.20 12.65
C LEU A 227 1.44 12.31 13.67
N PHE A 228 0.90 12.18 14.89
CA PHE A 228 1.45 11.29 15.91
C PHE A 228 1.43 9.83 15.47
N GLN A 229 0.33 9.36 14.89
CA GLN A 229 0.21 8.05 14.26
C GLN A 229 1.29 7.83 13.18
N GLY A 230 1.47 8.79 12.28
CA GLY A 230 2.53 8.75 11.27
C GLY A 230 3.93 8.68 11.89
N GLY A 231 4.17 9.42 12.97
CA GLY A 231 5.42 9.37 13.73
C GLY A 231 5.70 7.98 14.34
N LEU A 232 4.71 7.35 14.97
CA LEU A 232 4.85 5.99 15.52
C LEU A 232 5.13 4.94 14.44
N LEU A 233 4.46 5.04 13.29
CA LEU A 233 4.73 4.17 12.14
C LEU A 233 6.13 4.39 11.57
N PHE A 234 6.60 5.64 11.53
CA PHE A 234 7.94 5.97 11.08
C PHE A 234 9.01 5.45 12.05
N VAL A 235 8.78 5.50 13.37
CA VAL A 235 9.68 4.88 14.35
C VAL A 235 9.75 3.37 14.14
N ASN A 236 8.60 2.70 13.95
CA ASN A 236 8.58 1.28 13.57
C ASN A 236 9.39 1.02 12.28
N LEU A 237 9.26 1.90 11.29
CA LEU A 237 9.99 1.78 10.02
C LEU A 237 11.51 1.83 10.26
N LEU A 238 11.99 2.70 11.14
CA LEU A 238 13.40 2.76 11.52
C LEU A 238 13.88 1.46 12.16
N LEU A 239 13.05 0.82 13.01
CA LEU A 239 13.40 -0.45 13.67
C LEU A 239 13.58 -1.63 12.69
N THR A 240 12.99 -1.55 11.49
CA THR A 240 13.16 -2.60 10.45
C THR A 240 14.56 -2.66 9.84
N ASP A 241 15.33 -1.57 10.01
CA ASP A 241 16.65 -1.38 9.41
C ASP A 241 16.67 -1.58 7.87
N SER A 242 15.52 -1.28 7.25
CA SER A 242 15.33 -1.35 5.80
C SER A 242 15.66 0.01 5.19
N ARG A 243 16.96 0.18 4.91
CA ARG A 243 17.63 1.40 4.46
C ARG A 243 16.86 2.19 3.39
N PHE A 244 16.49 1.54 2.29
CA PHE A 244 15.83 2.22 1.18
C PHE A 244 14.41 2.75 1.51
N PRO A 245 13.48 1.94 2.05
CA PRO A 245 12.21 2.44 2.59
C PRO A 245 12.37 3.64 3.51
N ILE A 246 13.34 3.62 4.44
CA ILE A 246 13.61 4.72 5.36
C ILE A 246 13.99 6.00 4.62
N ILE A 247 14.99 5.94 3.73
CA ILE A 247 15.46 7.10 2.95
C ILE A 247 14.33 7.65 2.09
N LEU A 248 13.65 6.78 1.34
CA LEU A 248 12.60 7.19 0.42
C LEU A 248 11.42 7.81 1.16
N THR A 249 10.98 7.22 2.26
CA THR A 249 9.91 7.78 3.10
C THR A 249 10.31 9.16 3.61
N SER A 250 11.52 9.29 4.15
CA SER A 250 12.02 10.57 4.68
C SER A 250 12.03 11.66 3.60
N PHE A 251 12.56 11.34 2.42
CA PHE A 251 12.58 12.23 1.28
C PHE A 251 11.17 12.66 0.85
N ILE A 252 10.23 11.72 0.73
CA ILE A 252 8.85 12.01 0.34
C ILE A 252 8.11 12.83 1.40
N LEU A 253 8.35 12.58 2.70
CA LEU A 253 7.80 13.40 3.78
C LEU A 253 8.30 14.85 3.70
N ILE A 254 9.59 15.05 3.45
CA ILE A 254 10.17 16.39 3.22
C ILE A 254 9.53 17.07 2.02
N LEU A 255 9.39 16.36 0.89
CA LEU A 255 8.73 16.91 -0.31
C LEU A 255 7.27 17.28 -0.04
N GLY A 256 6.51 16.41 0.61
CA GLY A 256 5.10 16.66 0.95
C GLY A 256 4.95 17.84 1.92
N GLY A 257 5.80 17.92 2.93
CA GLY A 257 5.84 19.06 3.86
C GLY A 257 6.25 20.37 3.18
N ALA A 258 7.26 20.34 2.31
CA ALA A 258 7.71 21.50 1.55
C ALA A 258 6.64 22.00 0.56
N TRP A 259 5.83 21.09 0.02
CA TRP A 259 4.70 21.41 -0.84
C TRP A 259 3.58 22.12 -0.07
N ASP A 260 3.15 21.57 1.07
CA ASP A 260 2.04 22.13 1.85
C ASP A 260 2.44 23.37 2.69
N PHE A 261 3.73 23.57 2.97
CA PHE A 261 4.24 24.72 3.73
C PHE A 261 5.33 25.48 2.95
N PRO A 262 4.96 26.26 1.91
CA PRO A 262 5.94 26.95 1.06
C PRO A 262 6.82 27.94 1.83
N LYS A 263 6.29 28.57 2.90
CA LYS A 263 7.06 29.46 3.78
C LYS A 263 8.16 28.72 4.56
N MET A 264 7.96 27.43 4.85
CA MET A 264 8.93 26.59 5.56
C MET A 264 9.89 25.85 4.62
N ARG A 265 9.68 25.91 3.30
CA ARG A 265 10.46 25.16 2.30
C ARG A 265 11.97 25.32 2.47
N LYS A 266 12.46 26.55 2.64
CA LYS A 266 13.90 26.83 2.84
C LYS A 266 14.43 26.16 4.10
N PHE A 267 13.68 26.23 5.20
CA PHE A 267 14.07 25.59 6.47
C PHE A 267 14.02 24.07 6.40
N LEU A 268 13.01 23.49 5.74
CA LEU A 268 12.92 22.04 5.55
C LEU A 268 14.10 21.53 4.71
N PHE A 269 14.42 22.20 3.59
CA PHE A 269 15.56 21.80 2.76
C PHE A 269 16.90 22.06 3.45
N ALA A 270 17.08 23.19 4.12
CA ALA A 270 18.31 23.49 4.87
C ALA A 270 18.51 22.52 6.04
N GLY A 271 17.46 22.23 6.80
CA GLY A 271 17.49 21.26 7.89
C GLY A 271 17.75 19.83 7.39
N SER A 272 17.16 19.45 6.25
CA SER A 272 17.42 18.15 5.62
C SER A 272 18.86 18.04 5.13
N LEU A 273 19.38 19.10 4.48
CA LEU A 273 20.76 19.16 4.04
C LEU A 273 21.72 19.07 5.23
N LEU A 274 21.46 19.82 6.30
CA LEU A 274 22.23 19.73 7.55
C LEU A 274 22.18 18.32 8.13
N GLY A 275 21.00 17.69 8.18
CA GLY A 275 20.84 16.31 8.63
C GLY A 275 21.64 15.31 7.79
N ILE A 276 21.64 15.47 6.47
CA ILE A 276 22.47 14.65 5.55
C ILE A 276 23.96 14.88 5.82
N LEU A 277 24.40 16.13 5.95
CA LEU A 277 25.80 16.46 6.24
C LEU A 277 26.25 15.86 7.59
N LEU A 278 25.40 15.93 8.61
CA LEU A 278 25.67 15.32 9.91
C LEU A 278 25.71 13.79 9.81
N ALA A 279 24.80 13.17 9.06
CA ALA A 279 24.81 11.73 8.83
C ALA A 279 26.08 11.29 8.07
N VAL A 280 26.49 12.04 7.05
CA VAL A 280 27.75 11.79 6.33
C VAL A 280 28.95 11.96 7.26
N ALA A 281 29.01 13.02 8.07
CA ALA A 281 30.07 13.23 9.04
C ALA A 281 30.13 12.09 10.07
N LEU A 282 28.99 11.59 10.53
CA LEU A 282 28.90 10.44 11.43
C LEU A 282 29.44 9.17 10.76
N VAL A 283 29.05 8.93 9.51
CA VAL A 283 29.51 7.78 8.72
C VAL A 283 31.02 7.82 8.47
N LEU A 284 31.59 9.00 8.25
CA LEU A 284 33.03 9.18 8.03
C LEU A 284 33.87 9.09 9.31
N THR A 285 33.27 9.29 10.48
CA THR A 285 33.99 9.31 11.76
C THR A 285 33.87 8.01 12.55
N LEU A 286 32.77 7.27 12.39
CA LEU A 286 32.55 6.01 13.08
C LEU A 286 33.09 4.80 12.29
N PRO A 287 33.62 3.78 12.98
CA PRO A 287 33.95 2.52 12.34
C PRO A 287 32.68 1.87 11.78
N HIS A 288 32.78 1.22 10.62
CA HIS A 288 31.63 0.65 9.90
C HIS A 288 30.81 -0.34 10.73
N GLU A 289 31.44 -1.06 11.67
CA GLU A 289 30.79 -1.97 12.61
C GLU A 289 29.84 -1.24 13.58
N ALA A 290 30.22 -0.03 14.01
CA ALA A 290 29.38 0.80 14.88
C ALA A 290 28.19 1.43 14.15
N LEU A 291 28.26 1.54 12.82
CA LEU A 291 27.15 1.99 11.96
C LEU A 291 26.16 0.85 11.66
N GLY A 292 26.45 -0.36 12.13
CA GLY A 292 25.68 -1.56 11.86
C GLY A 292 25.53 -1.79 10.35
N ARG A 293 24.31 -2.08 9.93
CA ARG A 293 23.97 -2.40 8.54
C ARG A 293 24.21 -1.25 7.54
N TRP A 294 24.32 -0.02 8.04
CA TRP A 294 24.66 1.15 7.22
C TRP A 294 26.14 1.20 6.89
N GLY A 295 27.00 0.61 7.73
CA GLY A 295 28.43 0.48 7.51
C GLY A 295 28.80 -0.44 6.35
N GLU A 296 27.95 -1.43 6.01
CA GLU A 296 28.17 -2.36 4.89
C GLU A 296 28.42 -1.65 3.55
N PHE A 297 27.88 -0.44 3.36
CA PHE A 297 28.13 0.33 2.13
C PHE A 297 29.59 0.81 2.02
N PHE A 298 30.23 1.00 3.16
CA PHE A 298 31.52 1.67 3.28
C PHE A 298 32.65 0.71 3.63
N ASP A 299 32.38 -0.58 3.88
CA ASP A 299 33.39 -1.58 4.22
C ASP A 299 34.42 -1.73 3.10
N PRO A 300 35.66 -1.21 3.25
CA PRO A 300 36.66 -1.20 2.20
C PRO A 300 37.12 -2.60 1.78
N ASN A 301 36.88 -3.62 2.61
CA ASN A 301 37.38 -4.97 2.41
C ASN A 301 36.51 -5.80 1.46
N VAL A 302 35.27 -5.37 1.22
CA VAL A 302 34.35 -6.04 0.30
C VAL A 302 34.32 -5.28 -1.03
N PRO A 303 34.50 -5.91 -2.20
CA PRO A 303 34.33 -5.24 -3.49
C PRO A 303 32.91 -4.65 -3.66
N LEU A 304 32.79 -3.51 -4.34
CA LEU A 304 31.50 -2.81 -4.52
C LEU A 304 30.40 -3.73 -5.08
N GLU A 305 30.74 -4.59 -6.04
CA GLU A 305 29.80 -5.52 -6.66
C GLU A 305 29.25 -6.57 -5.66
N GLN A 306 30.05 -6.95 -4.67
CA GLN A 306 29.66 -7.86 -3.59
C GLN A 306 28.94 -7.13 -2.45
N ARG A 307 29.13 -5.80 -2.31
CA ARG A 307 28.30 -4.97 -1.41
C ARG A 307 26.88 -4.77 -1.95
N PHE A 308 26.72 -4.92 -3.27
CA PHE A 308 25.48 -4.65 -4.00
C PHE A 308 25.15 -5.77 -4.99
N ASP A 309 24.82 -6.97 -4.49
CA ASP A 309 24.39 -8.13 -5.32
C ASP A 309 23.32 -7.77 -6.37
N ARG A 310 22.50 -6.75 -6.07
CA ARG A 310 21.49 -6.21 -6.98
C ARG A 310 22.05 -5.75 -8.33
N LEU A 311 23.28 -5.25 -8.40
CA LEU A 311 23.90 -4.86 -9.67
C LEU A 311 24.12 -6.08 -10.57
N ILE A 312 24.57 -7.18 -9.99
CA ILE A 312 24.69 -8.47 -10.68
C ILE A 312 23.31 -8.93 -11.12
N PHE A 313 22.31 -8.86 -10.23
CA PHE A 313 20.95 -9.26 -10.55
C PHE A 313 20.37 -8.44 -11.70
N TRP A 314 20.63 -7.13 -11.73
CA TRP A 314 20.16 -6.27 -12.81
C TRP A 314 20.85 -6.60 -14.13
N LYS A 315 22.15 -6.83 -14.11
CA LYS A 315 22.89 -7.22 -15.32
C LYS A 315 22.33 -8.51 -15.94
N ILE A 316 22.08 -9.52 -15.11
CA ILE A 316 21.53 -10.80 -15.56
C ILE A 316 20.09 -10.64 -16.07
N ASN A 317 19.21 -9.98 -15.31
CA ASN A 317 17.82 -9.80 -15.73
C ASN A 317 17.70 -8.94 -17.00
N TRP A 318 18.58 -7.96 -17.19
CA TRP A 318 18.65 -7.19 -18.44
C TRP A 318 19.05 -8.07 -19.62
N ARG A 319 20.04 -8.95 -19.44
CA ARG A 319 20.45 -9.92 -20.47
C ARG A 319 19.28 -10.84 -20.85
N LEU A 320 18.56 -11.39 -19.87
CA LEU A 320 17.39 -12.24 -20.12
C LEU A 320 16.30 -11.52 -20.92
N PHE A 321 16.06 -10.24 -20.63
CA PHE A 321 15.16 -9.41 -21.43
C PHE A 321 15.67 -9.26 -22.87
N MET A 322 16.95 -8.96 -23.07
CA MET A 322 17.53 -8.80 -24.41
C MET A 322 17.49 -10.09 -25.25
N GLU A 323 17.55 -11.26 -24.61
CA GLU A 323 17.42 -12.55 -25.28
C GLU A 323 15.98 -12.83 -25.73
N ASN A 324 14.97 -12.33 -25.01
CA ASN A 324 13.55 -12.52 -25.33
C ASN A 324 12.73 -11.23 -25.14
N PRO A 325 12.90 -10.20 -25.99
CA PRO A 325 12.41 -8.85 -25.68
C PRO A 325 10.89 -8.70 -25.70
N VAL A 326 10.16 -9.49 -26.50
CA VAL A 326 8.71 -9.33 -26.65
C VAL A 326 7.95 -9.98 -25.50
N PHE A 327 8.24 -11.27 -25.24
CA PHE A 327 7.49 -12.09 -24.28
C PHE A 327 8.27 -12.44 -23.01
N GLY A 328 9.54 -12.05 -22.91
CA GLY A 328 10.41 -12.42 -21.81
C GLY A 328 10.66 -13.92 -21.75
N THR A 329 11.14 -14.37 -20.60
CA THR A 329 11.46 -15.77 -20.34
C THR A 329 10.26 -16.61 -19.91
N GLY A 330 9.18 -15.99 -19.45
CA GLY A 330 8.01 -16.63 -18.82
C GLY A 330 8.16 -16.78 -17.32
N LEU A 331 7.08 -16.61 -16.54
CA LEU A 331 7.12 -16.55 -15.06
C LEU A 331 7.70 -17.80 -14.38
N LYS A 332 7.51 -18.99 -14.97
CA LYS A 332 7.95 -20.28 -14.39
C LYS A 332 9.29 -20.75 -14.95
N ARG A 333 9.59 -20.40 -16.21
CA ARG A 333 10.90 -20.64 -16.84
C ARG A 333 11.98 -19.74 -16.25
N TYR A 334 11.59 -18.59 -15.71
CA TYR A 334 12.45 -17.73 -14.91
C TYR A 334 13.16 -18.54 -13.82
N ASP A 335 12.45 -19.22 -12.92
CA ASP A 335 13.10 -19.93 -11.81
C ASP A 335 14.07 -21.05 -12.26
N ALA A 336 13.76 -21.72 -13.37
CA ALA A 336 14.57 -22.84 -13.87
C ALA A 336 15.80 -22.40 -14.69
N GLY A 337 15.67 -21.44 -15.61
CA GLY A 337 16.76 -20.98 -16.48
C GLY A 337 17.66 -19.91 -15.87
N LEU A 338 17.20 -19.26 -14.81
CA LEU A 338 17.93 -18.18 -14.16
C LEU A 338 19.18 -18.69 -13.45
N LEU A 339 19.09 -19.79 -12.69
CA LEU A 339 20.27 -20.39 -12.06
C LEU A 339 21.36 -20.71 -13.08
N ASP A 340 21.00 -21.36 -14.19
CA ASP A 340 21.94 -21.68 -15.27
C ASP A 340 22.57 -20.41 -15.86
N THR A 341 21.81 -19.34 -16.02
CA THR A 341 22.32 -18.06 -16.52
C THR A 341 23.33 -17.43 -15.54
N TYR A 342 23.09 -17.51 -14.24
CA TYR A 342 24.04 -17.07 -13.22
C TYR A 342 25.32 -17.91 -13.23
N LEU A 343 25.18 -19.24 -13.31
CA LEU A 343 26.32 -20.17 -13.37
C LEU A 343 27.17 -19.95 -14.63
N GLN A 344 26.54 -19.78 -15.80
CA GLN A 344 27.22 -19.47 -17.07
C GLN A 344 27.92 -18.11 -17.05
N ALA A 345 27.39 -17.15 -16.29
CA ALA A 345 28.02 -15.85 -16.09
C ALA A 345 29.13 -15.87 -15.01
N GLY A 346 29.43 -17.04 -14.43
CA GLY A 346 30.49 -17.23 -13.44
C GLY A 346 30.10 -16.91 -11.99
N TYR A 347 28.82 -16.69 -11.70
CA TYR A 347 28.35 -16.37 -10.36
C TYR A 347 27.89 -17.63 -9.61
N THR A 348 28.83 -18.26 -8.89
CA THR A 348 28.60 -19.55 -8.20
C THR A 348 28.36 -19.41 -6.69
N SER A 349 28.65 -18.26 -6.09
CA SER A 349 28.61 -18.03 -4.64
C SER A 349 27.39 -17.25 -4.15
N LEU A 350 26.45 -16.89 -5.02
CA LEU A 350 25.26 -16.13 -4.63
C LEU A 350 24.30 -17.05 -3.86
N GLU A 351 23.91 -16.65 -2.65
CA GLU A 351 22.75 -17.23 -1.97
C GLU A 351 21.53 -17.15 -2.90
N ARG A 352 20.71 -18.21 -2.92
CA ARG A 352 19.57 -18.43 -3.85
C ARG A 352 18.48 -17.34 -3.78
N LYS A 353 18.80 -16.12 -4.23
CA LYS A 353 17.92 -14.94 -4.30
C LYS A 353 18.14 -14.26 -5.65
N TYR A 354 17.81 -14.96 -6.72
CA TYR A 354 18.10 -14.54 -8.10
C TYR A 354 17.14 -13.48 -8.68
N ASN A 355 16.21 -12.99 -7.86
CA ASN A 355 15.25 -11.96 -8.24
C ASN A 355 15.96 -10.64 -8.54
N ALA A 356 15.49 -9.88 -9.53
CA ALA A 356 16.09 -8.61 -9.91
C ALA A 356 16.09 -7.58 -8.76
N HIS A 357 15.20 -7.71 -7.78
CA HIS A 357 14.96 -6.64 -6.79
C HIS A 357 14.77 -5.28 -7.49
N ASN A 358 14.02 -5.27 -8.59
CA ASN A 358 13.65 -4.11 -9.38
C ASN A 358 12.45 -4.53 -10.21
N ILE A 359 11.27 -4.01 -9.87
CA ILE A 359 10.02 -4.49 -10.48
C ILE A 359 9.99 -4.25 -11.99
N TYR A 360 10.60 -3.17 -12.47
CA TYR A 360 10.59 -2.83 -13.89
C TYR A 360 11.42 -3.82 -14.68
N LEU A 361 12.63 -4.07 -14.20
CA LEU A 361 13.57 -4.97 -14.84
C LEU A 361 13.12 -6.43 -14.74
N GLN A 362 12.59 -6.82 -13.58
CA GLN A 362 11.97 -8.12 -13.39
C GLN A 362 10.80 -8.32 -14.36
N THR A 363 9.95 -7.32 -14.53
CA THR A 363 8.78 -7.41 -15.42
C THR A 363 9.22 -7.56 -16.88
N LEU A 364 10.28 -6.87 -17.29
CA LEU A 364 10.90 -7.02 -18.61
C LEU A 364 11.51 -8.42 -18.80
N ALA A 365 12.28 -8.91 -17.83
CA ALA A 365 12.92 -10.22 -17.91
C ALA A 365 11.89 -11.37 -18.00
N ASP A 366 10.80 -11.28 -17.24
CA ASP A 366 9.82 -12.35 -17.16
C ASP A 366 8.82 -12.33 -18.30
N GLY A 367 8.41 -11.15 -18.74
CA GLY A 367 7.27 -11.01 -19.66
C GLY A 367 7.50 -10.04 -20.82
N GLY A 368 8.73 -9.57 -21.00
CA GLY A 368 9.13 -8.68 -22.08
C GLY A 368 8.37 -7.36 -22.11
N LEU A 369 8.31 -6.76 -23.31
CA LEU A 369 7.56 -5.54 -23.56
C LEU A 369 6.07 -5.69 -23.27
N VAL A 370 5.49 -6.87 -23.47
CA VAL A 370 4.06 -7.12 -23.20
C VAL A 370 3.73 -6.88 -21.72
N SER A 371 4.49 -7.50 -20.81
CA SER A 371 4.28 -7.28 -19.37
C SER A 371 4.69 -5.89 -18.91
N ALA A 372 5.73 -5.30 -19.51
CA ALA A 372 6.14 -3.93 -19.20
C ALA A 372 5.06 -2.90 -19.55
N ILE A 373 4.38 -3.07 -20.70
CA ILE A 373 3.21 -2.28 -21.08
C ILE A 373 2.09 -2.46 -20.05
N GLY A 374 1.82 -3.70 -19.62
CA GLY A 374 0.83 -3.98 -18.58
C GLY A 374 1.13 -3.27 -17.26
N LEU A 375 2.38 -3.30 -16.80
CA LEU A 375 2.84 -2.56 -15.62
C LEU A 375 2.70 -1.05 -15.81
N ALA A 376 3.07 -0.52 -16.98
CA ALA A 376 2.91 0.90 -17.29
C ALA A 376 1.44 1.33 -17.26
N PHE A 377 0.50 0.50 -17.75
CA PHE A 377 -0.93 0.75 -17.64
C PHE A 377 -1.42 0.78 -16.18
N LEU A 378 -0.99 -0.20 -15.37
CA LEU A 378 -1.30 -0.23 -13.93
C LEU A 378 -0.83 1.05 -13.24
N LEU A 379 0.44 1.41 -13.42
CA LEU A 379 1.03 2.60 -12.81
C LEU A 379 0.36 3.88 -13.33
N THR A 380 0.00 3.94 -14.61
CA THR A 380 -0.74 5.07 -15.19
C THR A 380 -2.14 5.19 -14.57
N ALA A 381 -2.86 4.07 -14.37
CA ALA A 381 -4.18 4.08 -13.76
C ALA A 381 -4.13 4.60 -12.31
N VAL A 382 -3.19 4.08 -11.51
CA VAL A 382 -2.98 4.54 -10.13
C VAL A 382 -2.51 6.00 -10.08
N GLY A 383 -1.59 6.39 -10.96
CA GLY A 383 -1.09 7.76 -11.07
C GLY A 383 -2.17 8.76 -11.49
N ARG A 384 -3.04 8.39 -12.42
CA ARG A 384 -4.22 9.19 -12.80
C ARG A 384 -5.18 9.34 -11.62
N LEU A 385 -5.49 8.25 -10.91
CA LEU A 385 -6.31 8.33 -9.70
C LEU A 385 -5.69 9.28 -8.67
N ALA A 386 -4.39 9.18 -8.43
CA ALA A 386 -3.67 10.04 -7.51
C ALA A 386 -3.71 11.52 -7.93
N PHE A 387 -3.55 11.80 -9.22
CA PHE A 387 -3.67 13.14 -9.78
C PHE A 387 -5.09 13.70 -9.63
N GLU A 388 -6.10 12.92 -9.98
CA GLU A 388 -7.50 13.33 -9.88
C GLU A 388 -7.91 13.61 -8.43
N VAL A 389 -7.47 12.77 -7.49
CA VAL A 389 -7.71 12.99 -6.06
C VAL A 389 -7.04 14.27 -5.56
N LYS A 390 -5.79 14.51 -5.95
CA LYS A 390 -5.10 15.76 -5.61
C LYS A 390 -5.81 16.97 -6.23
N LYS A 391 -6.18 16.90 -7.50
CA LYS A 391 -6.81 18.00 -8.24
C LYS A 391 -8.17 18.38 -7.65
N HIS A 392 -9.01 17.40 -7.36
CA HIS A 392 -10.39 17.64 -6.93
C HIS A 392 -10.53 17.88 -5.41
N PHE A 393 -9.67 17.26 -4.59
CA PHE A 393 -9.80 17.29 -3.14
C PHE A 393 -8.61 17.90 -2.41
N ALA A 394 -7.57 18.32 -3.14
CA ALA A 394 -6.31 18.82 -2.57
C ALA A 394 -5.64 17.84 -1.59
N HIS A 395 -5.98 16.54 -1.63
CA HIS A 395 -5.47 15.51 -0.72
C HIS A 395 -4.24 14.83 -1.33
N LEU A 396 -3.10 14.85 -0.62
CA LEU A 396 -1.81 14.41 -1.18
C LEU A 396 -1.52 12.91 -1.04
N ALA A 397 -2.27 12.16 -0.21
CA ALA A 397 -1.87 10.80 0.18
C ALA A 397 -1.59 9.88 -1.01
N LEU A 398 -2.50 9.83 -1.99
CA LEU A 398 -2.31 8.96 -3.16
C LEU A 398 -1.12 9.42 -4.02
N SER A 399 -0.84 10.73 -4.10
CA SER A 399 0.34 11.23 -4.80
C SER A 399 1.63 10.79 -4.10
N LEU A 400 1.70 10.89 -2.77
CA LEU A 400 2.88 10.46 -2.00
C LEU A 400 3.07 8.94 -2.10
N ILE A 401 2.00 8.17 -1.94
CA ILE A 401 2.01 6.70 -2.08
C ILE A 401 2.43 6.29 -3.49
N PHE A 402 1.93 6.96 -4.53
CA PHE A 402 2.30 6.66 -5.91
C PHE A 402 3.79 6.92 -6.17
N ILE A 403 4.32 8.07 -5.74
CA ILE A 403 5.75 8.37 -5.84
C ILE A 403 6.58 7.34 -5.08
N ALA A 404 6.14 6.95 -3.87
CA ALA A 404 6.80 5.90 -3.09
C ALA A 404 6.81 4.57 -3.83
N THR A 405 5.67 4.14 -4.39
CA THR A 405 5.53 2.92 -5.19
C THR A 405 6.51 2.93 -6.37
N LEU A 406 6.60 4.06 -7.10
CA LEU A 406 7.54 4.21 -8.21
C LEU A 406 9.00 4.08 -7.75
N GLY A 407 9.36 4.79 -6.66
CA GLY A 407 10.71 4.75 -6.11
C GLY A 407 11.10 3.37 -5.60
N CYS A 408 10.21 2.69 -4.86
CA CYS A 408 10.41 1.30 -4.41
C CYS A 408 10.59 0.33 -5.57
N GLY A 409 9.95 0.60 -6.70
CA GLY A 409 10.07 -0.23 -7.90
C GLY A 409 11.49 -0.33 -8.42
N LEU A 410 12.30 0.70 -8.22
CA LEU A 410 13.68 0.74 -8.70
C LEU A 410 14.58 -0.26 -7.98
N VAL A 411 14.22 -0.67 -6.76
CA VAL A 411 15.10 -1.44 -5.87
C VAL A 411 14.42 -2.59 -5.15
N GLN A 412 13.16 -2.88 -5.48
CA GLN A 412 12.44 -4.03 -4.99
C GLN A 412 11.31 -4.47 -5.93
N ASN A 413 11.09 -5.78 -5.99
CA ASN A 413 9.93 -6.42 -6.62
C ASN A 413 8.64 -6.30 -5.80
N HIS A 414 8.39 -5.13 -5.20
CA HIS A 414 7.36 -4.94 -4.19
C HIS A 414 5.93 -5.12 -4.73
N LEU A 415 5.66 -4.87 -6.02
CA LEU A 415 4.36 -5.17 -6.62
C LEU A 415 4.12 -6.66 -6.85
N ARG A 416 5.09 -7.55 -6.60
CA ARG A 416 4.88 -9.00 -6.57
C ARG A 416 4.63 -9.54 -5.18
N ASP A 417 4.89 -8.72 -4.17
CA ASP A 417 4.62 -9.02 -2.78
C ASP A 417 3.13 -8.80 -2.51
N SER A 418 2.43 -9.88 -2.15
CA SER A 418 0.99 -9.81 -1.90
C SER A 418 0.65 -8.96 -0.68
N GLU A 419 1.49 -8.94 0.36
CA GLU A 419 1.26 -8.08 1.52
C GLU A 419 1.35 -6.60 1.15
N TYR A 420 2.33 -6.24 0.33
CA TYR A 420 2.46 -4.87 -0.14
C TYR A 420 1.26 -4.46 -0.99
N VAL A 421 0.88 -5.29 -1.96
CA VAL A 421 -0.22 -4.97 -2.87
C VAL A 421 -1.55 -4.84 -2.11
N TYR A 422 -1.80 -5.71 -1.14
CA TYR A 422 -2.95 -5.58 -0.26
C TYR A 422 -2.94 -4.25 0.52
N ALA A 423 -1.80 -3.92 1.14
CA ALA A 423 -1.62 -2.66 1.85
C ALA A 423 -1.85 -1.44 0.96
N LEU A 424 -1.35 -1.47 -0.27
CA LEU A 424 -1.56 -0.43 -1.27
C LEU A 424 -3.05 -0.24 -1.57
N TRP A 425 -3.79 -1.32 -1.85
CA TRP A 425 -5.23 -1.23 -2.12
C TRP A 425 -6.03 -0.75 -0.91
N ALA A 426 -5.69 -1.23 0.29
CA ALA A 426 -6.32 -0.77 1.51
C ALA A 426 -6.06 0.73 1.75
N CYS A 427 -4.85 1.22 1.52
CA CYS A 427 -4.53 2.65 1.62
C CYS A 427 -5.31 3.49 0.58
N ILE A 428 -5.45 3.00 -0.65
CA ILE A 428 -6.27 3.66 -1.68
C ILE A 428 -7.72 3.76 -1.22
N GLY A 429 -8.30 2.63 -0.78
CA GLY A 429 -9.69 2.59 -0.34
C GLY A 429 -9.93 3.48 0.88
N LEU A 430 -9.02 3.50 1.86
CA LEU A 430 -9.10 4.36 3.04
C LEU A 430 -9.08 5.84 2.66
N CYS A 431 -8.15 6.22 1.77
CA CYS A 431 -8.06 7.60 1.29
C CYS A 431 -9.37 8.04 0.61
N LEU A 432 -9.92 7.21 -0.28
CA LEU A 432 -11.16 7.53 -0.98
C LEU A 432 -12.37 7.54 -0.03
N SER A 433 -12.45 6.58 0.90
CA SER A 433 -13.47 6.53 1.95
C SER A 433 -13.50 7.82 2.76
N TRP A 434 -12.34 8.32 3.22
CA TRP A 434 -12.32 9.57 3.98
C TRP A 434 -12.80 10.79 3.20
N LEU A 435 -12.52 10.85 1.91
CA LEU A 435 -12.99 11.96 1.08
C LEU A 435 -14.52 12.01 0.99
N ILE A 436 -15.19 10.84 1.02
CA ILE A 436 -16.67 10.76 1.10
C ILE A 436 -17.17 11.36 2.42
N VAL A 437 -16.57 10.98 3.55
CA VAL A 437 -16.95 11.51 4.88
C VAL A 437 -16.88 13.03 4.92
N GLN A 438 -15.77 13.57 4.42
CA GLN A 438 -15.45 14.99 4.55
C GLN A 438 -16.38 15.83 3.67
N ARG A 439 -16.73 15.33 2.49
CA ARG A 439 -17.72 15.98 1.64
C ARG A 439 -19.10 16.05 2.32
N ASN A 440 -19.57 14.94 2.87
CA ASN A 440 -20.87 14.87 3.55
C ASN A 440 -20.96 15.81 4.77
N GLN A 441 -19.83 16.18 5.36
CA GLN A 441 -19.78 17.16 6.45
C GLN A 441 -19.81 18.62 5.99
N ASN A 442 -19.41 18.89 4.74
CA ASN A 442 -19.35 20.23 4.16
C ASN A 442 -20.61 20.60 3.38
N GLU A 443 -21.45 19.64 3.00
CA GLU A 443 -22.75 19.93 2.40
C GLU A 443 -23.71 20.51 3.46
N PRO A 444 -24.33 21.69 3.22
CA PRO A 444 -25.29 22.27 4.15
C PRO A 444 -26.43 21.28 4.38
N ARG A 445 -26.78 21.03 5.65
CA ARG A 445 -27.82 20.05 5.98
C ARG A 445 -29.13 20.52 5.35
N PRO A 446 -29.86 19.67 4.61
CA PRO A 446 -31.20 20.03 4.12
C PRO A 446 -32.09 20.32 5.35
N GLY A 447 -32.36 21.60 5.58
CA GLY A 447 -32.99 22.12 6.81
C GLY A 447 -32.25 23.29 7.47
N SER A 448 -30.93 23.47 7.26
CA SER A 448 -30.22 24.65 7.76
C SER A 448 -30.55 25.92 6.97
N GLN A 449 -31.00 25.78 5.72
CA GLN A 449 -31.52 26.90 4.92
C GLN A 449 -32.88 27.43 5.40
N LEU A 450 -33.61 26.67 6.24
CA LEU A 450 -34.86 27.15 6.85
C LEU A 450 -34.59 28.05 8.08
N GLN A 451 -33.42 27.96 8.70
CA GLN A 451 -33.03 28.86 9.80
C GLN A 451 -32.61 30.24 9.31
N ASP A 452 -32.16 30.35 8.05
CA ASP A 452 -31.92 31.64 7.39
C ASP A 452 -33.22 32.31 6.89
N LEU A 453 -34.38 31.70 7.15
CA LEU A 453 -35.71 32.21 6.79
C LEU A 453 -36.58 32.56 8.02
N GLU A 454 -36.02 32.55 9.24
CA GLU A 454 -36.71 33.18 10.38
C GLU A 454 -36.49 34.70 10.32
N PRO A 455 -37.58 35.51 10.27
CA PRO A 455 -37.53 36.96 10.05
C PRO A 455 -36.98 37.77 11.23
#